data_AF-M1MJ02-F1
#
_entry.id   AF-M1MJ02-F1
#
_cell.length_a   1.000
_cell.length_b   1.000
_cell.length_c   1.000
_cell.angle_alpha   90.00
_cell.angle_beta   90.00
_cell.angle_gamma   90.00
#
_symmetry.space_group_name_H-M   'P 1'
#
loop_
_entity.id
_entity.type
_entity.pdbx_description
1 polymer ?
#
loop_
_entity_poly.entity_id
_entity_poly.type
_entity_poly.pdbx_seq_one_letter_code
_entity_poly.pdbx_strand_id
1 'polypeptide(L)'
;MRKKIMNFLFSEVALLSILLIAGAVVIYFTEYIFKDVLFLEGIAVIIFGIFSGISGNPSGLSLLGMGKDSAQYISNFNLETVNIEKEKSKNNLGDVISVRISMITFIMGGALCVLISVVI
;
A
#
# COMPACT_ATOMS: atom_id res chain seq x y z
N MET A 1 4.87 -21.61 -3.26
CA MET A 1 4.77 -20.91 -1.96
C MET A 1 6.12 -20.42 -1.44
N ARG A 2 7.15 -21.28 -1.31
CA ARG A 2 8.50 -20.89 -0.85
C ARG A 2 9.13 -19.69 -1.57
N LYS A 3 9.07 -19.64 -2.91
CA LYS A 3 9.62 -18.50 -3.69
C LYS A 3 8.97 -17.14 -3.35
N LYS A 4 7.67 -17.12 -3.06
CA LYS A 4 6.96 -15.87 -2.71
C LYS A 4 7.37 -15.35 -1.32
N ILE A 5 7.53 -16.25 -0.36
CA ILE A 5 8.01 -15.93 1.00
C ILE A 5 9.45 -15.41 0.94
N MET A 6 10.31 -16.04 0.14
CA MET A 6 11.70 -15.60 -0.02
C MET A 6 11.78 -14.20 -0.64
N ASN A 7 10.97 -13.92 -1.67
CA ASN A 7 10.91 -12.59 -2.28
C ASN A 7 10.37 -11.52 -1.32
N PHE A 8 9.41 -11.88 -0.47
CA PHE A 8 8.88 -10.98 0.57
C PHE A 8 9.96 -10.63 1.61
N LEU A 9 10.69 -11.62 2.12
CA LEU A 9 11.79 -11.37 3.06
C LEU A 9 12.90 -10.53 2.41
N PHE A 10 13.20 -10.78 1.13
CA PHE A 10 14.18 -9.99 0.41
C PHE A 10 13.73 -8.53 0.23
N SER A 11 12.44 -8.28 -0.06
CA SER A 11 11.92 -6.91 -0.16
C SER A 11 11.96 -6.15 1.16
N GLU A 12 11.75 -6.80 2.31
CA GLU A 12 11.90 -6.16 3.63
C GLU A 12 13.33 -5.69 3.88
N VAL A 13 14.31 -6.58 3.64
CA VAL A 13 15.73 -6.26 3.83
C VAL A 13 16.17 -5.15 2.87
N ALA A 14 15.74 -5.22 1.61
CA ALA A 14 16.01 -4.16 0.64
C ALA A 14 15.42 -2.81 1.08
N LEU A 15 14.16 -2.79 1.52
CA LEU A 15 13.51 -1.56 1.98
C LEU A 15 14.23 -0.97 3.19
N LEU A 16 14.57 -1.78 4.20
CA LEU A 16 15.34 -1.32 5.36
C LEU A 16 16.70 -0.75 4.98
N SER A 17 17.43 -1.40 4.06
CA SER A 17 18.72 -0.89 3.60
C SER A 17 18.59 0.47 2.90
N ILE A 18 17.52 0.68 2.12
CA ILE A 18 17.25 1.95 1.46
C ILE A 18 16.96 3.05 2.49
N LEU A 19 16.14 2.78 3.51
CA LEU A 19 15.82 3.74 4.56
C LEU A 19 17.06 4.14 5.37
N LEU A 20 17.91 3.19 5.74
CA LEU A 20 19.17 3.48 6.45
C LEU A 20 20.09 4.39 5.62
N ILE A 21 20.21 4.12 4.32
CA ILE A 21 21.02 4.95 3.42
C ILE A 21 20.40 6.34 3.28
N ALA A 22 19.08 6.44 3.09
CA ALA A 22 18.38 7.71 2.98
C ALA A 22 18.54 8.56 4.25
N GLY A 23 18.33 7.98 5.43
CA GLY A 23 18.57 8.65 6.71
C GLY A 23 20.02 9.12 6.87
N ALA A 24 21.00 8.31 6.48
CA ALA A 24 22.41 8.70 6.52
C ALA A 24 22.71 9.88 5.58
N VAL A 25 22.12 9.89 4.39
CA VAL A 25 22.22 11.01 3.44
C VAL A 25 21.61 12.28 4.04
N VAL A 26 20.44 12.20 4.67
CA VAL A 26 19.79 13.37 5.30
C VAL A 26 20.71 14.00 6.34
N ILE A 27 21.40 13.20 7.16
CA ILE A 27 22.29 13.71 8.22
C ILE A 27 23.60 14.24 7.67
N TYR A 28 24.04 13.71 6.53
CA TYR A 28 25.16 14.32 5.84
C TYR A 28 24.86 15.78 5.46
N PHE A 29 23.61 16.09 5.13
CA PHE A 29 23.17 17.45 4.77
C PHE A 29 22.56 18.25 5.93
N THR A 30 22.27 17.62 7.06
CA THR A 30 21.56 18.24 8.19
C THR A 30 22.21 17.87 9.51
N GLU A 31 22.26 18.78 10.47
CA GLU A 31 22.78 18.48 11.82
C GLU A 31 21.75 17.75 12.71
N TYR A 32 20.79 17.04 12.10
CA TYR A 32 19.78 16.29 12.84
C TYR A 32 20.34 14.96 13.37
N ILE A 33 19.73 14.47 14.45
CA ILE A 33 20.10 13.21 15.08
C ILE A 33 19.56 12.04 14.23
N PHE A 34 20.39 11.03 13.96
CA PHE A 34 19.99 9.88 13.13
C PHE A 34 18.73 9.19 13.58
N LYS A 35 18.59 9.05 14.89
CA LYS A 35 17.40 8.51 15.54
C LYS A 35 16.13 9.22 15.08
N ASP A 36 16.13 10.54 15.13
CA ASP A 36 14.94 11.36 14.86
C ASP A 36 14.57 11.32 13.37
N VAL A 37 15.59 11.30 12.50
CA VAL A 37 15.43 11.14 11.05
C VAL A 37 14.79 9.78 10.71
N LEU A 38 15.35 8.69 11.24
CA LEU A 38 14.83 7.34 11.06
C LEU A 38 13.40 7.18 11.59
N PHE A 39 13.09 7.80 12.73
CA PHE A 39 11.75 7.78 13.31
C PHE A 39 10.74 8.43 12.38
N LEU A 40 11.04 9.64 11.89
CA LEU A 40 10.17 10.38 10.99
C LEU A 40 10.00 9.66 9.64
N GLU A 41 11.10 9.13 9.11
CA GLU A 41 11.11 8.39 7.86
C GLU A 41 10.27 7.09 7.96
N GLY A 42 10.42 6.34 9.06
CA GLY A 42 9.61 5.16 9.33
C GLY A 42 8.11 5.46 9.40
N ILE A 43 7.72 6.58 10.03
CA ILE A 43 6.32 7.04 10.05
C ILE A 43 5.83 7.38 8.64
N ALA A 44 6.64 8.11 7.86
CA ALA A 44 6.27 8.48 6.48
C ALA A 44 6.04 7.23 5.61
N VAL A 45 6.87 6.20 5.75
CA VAL A 45 6.74 4.94 5.01
C VAL A 45 5.47 4.18 5.40
N ILE A 46 5.11 4.15 6.69
CA ILE A 46 3.84 3.54 7.14
C ILE A 46 2.65 4.24 6.47
N ILE A 47 2.67 5.58 6.42
CA ILE A 47 1.63 6.38 5.77
C ILE A 47 1.55 6.01 4.28
N PHE A 48 2.67 5.94 3.57
CA PHE A 48 2.69 5.49 2.17
C PHE A 48 2.17 4.06 2.01
N GLY A 49 2.47 3.17 2.95
CA GLY A 49 1.92 1.82 2.97
C GLY A 49 0.39 1.82 3.03
N ILE A 50 -0.20 2.60 3.93
CA ILE A 50 -1.65 2.74 4.07
C ILE A 50 -2.27 3.24 2.75
N PHE A 51 -1.68 4.29 2.15
CA PHE A 51 -2.18 4.84 0.88
C PHE A 51 -1.98 3.88 -0.30
N SER A 52 -0.92 3.08 -0.32
CA SER A 52 -0.70 2.05 -1.34
C SER A 52 -1.76 0.95 -1.30
N GLY A 53 -2.44 0.76 -0.17
CA GLY A 53 -3.55 -0.19 -0.03
C GLY A 53 -4.85 0.31 -0.67
N ILE A 54 -4.95 1.59 -1.02
CA ILE A 54 -6.12 2.18 -1.69
C ILE A 54 -6.04 1.90 -3.19
N SER A 55 -5.99 0.63 -3.60
CA SER A 55 -6.29 0.26 -4.98
C SER A 55 -7.80 0.08 -5.11
N GLY A 56 -8.44 0.96 -5.87
CA GLY A 56 -9.89 1.03 -6.03
C GLY A 56 -10.50 -0.31 -6.42
N ASN A 57 -11.20 -0.93 -5.49
CA ASN A 57 -12.34 -1.76 -5.86
C ASN A 57 -13.48 -0.77 -6.15
N PRO A 58 -13.98 -0.65 -7.39
CA PRO A 58 -15.20 0.10 -7.67
C PRO A 58 -16.36 -0.69 -7.06
N SER A 59 -16.43 -0.77 -5.73
CA SER A 59 -17.57 -1.34 -5.03
C SER A 59 -18.75 -0.55 -5.56
N GLY A 60 -19.66 -1.20 -6.27
CA GLY A 60 -20.74 -0.62 -7.09
C GLY A 60 -21.73 0.31 -6.38
N LEU A 61 -21.37 0.88 -5.23
CA LEU A 61 -21.93 2.13 -4.74
C LEU A 61 -21.53 3.27 -5.68
N SER A 62 -22.18 3.31 -6.85
CA SER A 62 -22.18 4.51 -7.65
C SER A 62 -22.91 5.59 -6.83
N LEU A 63 -22.16 6.60 -6.39
CA LEU A 63 -22.74 7.86 -5.90
C LEU A 63 -23.65 8.51 -6.97
N LEU A 64 -23.54 8.04 -8.22
CA LEU A 64 -24.45 8.30 -9.34
C LEU A 64 -25.92 7.94 -9.08
N GLY A 65 -26.22 7.09 -8.08
CA GLY A 65 -27.59 6.70 -7.72
C GLY A 65 -28.28 7.64 -6.72
N MET A 66 -27.56 8.55 -6.06
CA MET A 66 -28.16 9.51 -5.13
C MET A 66 -28.89 10.62 -5.93
N GLY A 67 -30.20 10.44 -6.14
CA GLY A 67 -31.10 11.47 -6.69
C GLY A 67 -31.74 11.17 -8.05
N LYS A 68 -31.62 9.94 -8.58
CA LYS A 68 -32.30 9.54 -9.83
C LYS A 68 -33.46 8.57 -9.57
N ASP A 69 -34.66 8.95 -10.00
CA ASP A 69 -35.95 8.25 -9.79
C ASP A 69 -36.17 7.00 -10.67
N SER A 70 -35.14 6.51 -11.35
CA SER A 70 -35.25 5.44 -12.36
C SER A 70 -34.51 4.17 -11.93
N ALA A 71 -35.21 3.31 -11.19
CA ALA A 71 -34.73 2.02 -10.71
C ALA A 71 -34.15 1.12 -11.82
N GLN A 72 -34.64 1.26 -13.05
CA GLN A 72 -34.22 0.45 -14.20
C GLN A 72 -32.89 0.91 -14.83
N TYR A 73 -32.54 2.20 -14.71
CA TYR A 73 -31.24 2.72 -15.11
C TYR A 73 -30.16 2.31 -14.12
N ILE A 74 -30.47 2.37 -12.82
CA ILE A 74 -29.59 1.91 -11.75
C ILE A 74 -29.37 0.39 -11.84
N SER A 75 -30.42 -0.39 -12.14
CA SER A 75 -30.29 -1.85 -12.28
C SER A 75 -29.42 -2.25 -13.49
N ASN A 76 -29.57 -1.60 -14.64
CA ASN A 76 -28.76 -1.89 -15.82
C ASN A 76 -27.30 -1.46 -15.63
N PHE A 77 -27.06 -0.29 -15.02
CA PHE A 77 -25.71 0.15 -14.70
C PHE A 77 -25.02 -0.78 -13.68
N ASN A 78 -25.76 -1.26 -12.68
CA ASN A 78 -25.25 -2.24 -11.73
C ASN A 78 -24.96 -3.59 -12.40
N LEU A 79 -25.81 -4.07 -13.30
CA LEU A 79 -25.58 -5.32 -14.04
C LEU A 79 -24.36 -5.21 -14.97
N GLU A 80 -24.17 -4.06 -15.62
CA GLU A 80 -22.99 -3.79 -16.45
C GLU A 80 -21.71 -3.71 -15.60
N THR A 81 -21.77 -3.03 -14.45
CA THR A 81 -20.65 -2.97 -13.49
C THR A 81 -20.29 -4.36 -12.97
N VAL A 82 -21.27 -5.19 -12.62
CA VAL A 82 -21.06 -6.58 -12.17
C VAL A 82 -20.49 -7.47 -13.28
N ASN A 83 -20.88 -7.27 -14.54
CA ASN A 83 -20.30 -8.00 -15.66
C ASN A 83 -18.84 -7.58 -15.92
N ILE A 84 -18.54 -6.28 -15.86
CA ILE A 84 -17.17 -5.75 -15.94
C ILE A 84 -16.32 -6.23 -14.75
N GLU A 85 -16.88 -6.31 -13.55
CA GLU A 85 -16.22 -6.88 -12.37
C GLU A 85 -15.94 -8.37 -12.52
N LYS A 86 -16.87 -9.15 -13.07
CA LYS A 86 -16.64 -10.58 -13.36
C LYS A 86 -15.53 -10.78 -14.37
N GLU A 87 -15.45 -9.94 -15.40
CA GLU A 87 -14.37 -9.98 -16.39
C GLU A 87 -13.02 -9.54 -15.79
N LYS A 88 -12.97 -8.47 -14.99
CA LYS A 88 -11.76 -8.04 -14.29
C LYS A 88 -11.31 -9.03 -13.21
N SER A 89 -12.24 -9.60 -12.45
CA SER A 89 -11.95 -10.56 -11.38
C SER A 89 -11.40 -11.88 -11.93
N LYS A 90 -11.72 -12.27 -13.16
CA LYS A 90 -11.20 -13.50 -13.78
C LYS A 90 -9.72 -13.37 -14.16
N ASN A 91 -9.24 -12.15 -14.41
CA ASN A 91 -7.88 -11.87 -14.88
C ASN A 91 -6.95 -11.22 -13.84
N ASN A 92 -7.47 -10.55 -12.79
CA ASN A 92 -6.68 -9.64 -11.92
C ASN A 92 -6.50 -10.09 -10.46
N LEU A 93 -6.77 -11.36 -10.11
CA LEU A 93 -6.53 -11.87 -8.75
C LEU A 93 -5.05 -11.73 -8.32
N GLY A 94 -4.12 -11.81 -9.27
CA GLY A 94 -2.69 -11.58 -9.03
C GLY A 94 -2.37 -10.16 -8.59
N ASP A 95 -3.06 -9.17 -9.14
CA ASP A 95 -2.81 -7.74 -8.88
C ASP A 95 -3.38 -7.31 -7.52
N VAL A 96 -4.54 -7.83 -7.12
CA VAL A 96 -5.08 -7.58 -5.78
C VAL A 96 -4.19 -8.18 -4.70
N ILE A 97 -3.61 -9.36 -4.96
CA ILE A 97 -2.68 -10.01 -4.03
C ILE A 97 -1.34 -9.27 -3.99
N SER A 98 -0.83 -8.79 -5.13
CA SER A 98 0.44 -8.04 -5.17
C SER A 98 0.32 -6.69 -4.45
N VAL A 99 -0.76 -5.94 -4.66
CA VAL A 99 -1.03 -4.68 -3.95
C VAL A 99 -1.10 -4.89 -2.44
N ARG A 100 -1.78 -5.94 -1.98
CA ARG A 100 -1.87 -6.26 -0.53
C ARG A 100 -0.50 -6.62 0.05
N ILE A 101 0.32 -7.35 -0.69
CA ILE A 101 1.68 -7.69 -0.26
C ILE A 101 2.54 -6.43 -0.15
N SER A 102 2.48 -5.53 -1.13
CA SER A 102 3.19 -4.25 -1.09
C SER A 102 2.77 -3.37 0.08
N MET A 103 1.46 -3.27 0.34
CA MET A 103 0.93 -2.55 1.51
C MET A 103 1.53 -3.10 2.82
N ILE A 104 1.49 -4.41 3.01
CA ILE A 104 2.03 -5.08 4.20
C ILE A 104 3.54 -4.83 4.30
N THR A 105 4.27 -4.88 3.18
CA THR A 105 5.71 -4.64 3.16
C THR A 105 6.09 -3.23 3.60
N PHE A 106 5.39 -2.21 3.11
CA PHE A 106 5.65 -0.84 3.55
C PHE A 106 5.32 -0.63 5.03
N ILE A 107 4.22 -1.20 5.52
CA ILE A 107 3.84 -1.09 6.93
C ILE A 107 4.84 -1.82 7.84
N MET A 108 5.24 -3.06 7.49
CA MET A 108 6.20 -3.84 8.27
C MET A 108 7.59 -3.21 8.26
N GLY A 109 8.10 -2.81 7.10
CA GLY A 109 9.41 -2.19 6.99
C GLY A 109 9.48 -0.82 7.67
N GLY A 110 8.41 -0.01 7.58
CA GLY A 110 8.31 1.25 8.33
C GLY A 110 8.24 1.03 9.84
N ALA A 111 7.49 0.03 10.31
CA ALA A 111 7.43 -0.32 11.74
C ALA A 111 8.79 -0.81 12.27
N LEU A 112 9.51 -1.64 11.50
CA LEU A 112 10.86 -2.08 11.86
C LEU A 112 11.84 -0.89 11.92
N CYS A 113 11.73 0.05 10.99
CA CYS A 113 12.53 1.27 11.00
C CYS A 113 12.31 2.10 12.28
N VAL A 114 11.05 2.29 12.68
CA VAL A 114 10.69 2.97 13.95
C VAL A 114 11.25 2.23 15.16
N LEU A 115 11.18 0.88 15.19
CA LEU A 115 11.74 0.08 16.27
C LEU A 115 13.27 0.22 16.37
N ILE A 116 13.97 0.24 15.23
CA ILE A 116 15.42 0.44 15.18
C ILE A 116 15.78 1.83 15.73
N SER A 117 15.00 2.87 15.37
CA SER A 117 15.19 4.22 15.92
C SER A 117 15.09 4.23 17.45
N VAL A 118 14.15 3.51 18.07
CA VAL A 118 14.05 3.49 19.54
C VAL A 118 15.27 2.85 20.24
N VAL A 119 15.97 1.95 19.55
CA VAL A 119 17.11 1.20 20.10
C VAL A 119 18.44 1.96 19.95
N ILE A 120 18.58 2.79 18.91
CA ILE A 120 19.79 3.59 18.60
C ILE A 120 19.77 4.89 19.41
#